data_AF-A0A9K3JLN4-F1
#
_entry.id   AF-A0A9K3JLN4-F1
#
_cell.length_a   1.000
_cell.length_b   1.000
_cell.length_c   1.000
_cell.angle_alpha   90.00
_cell.angle_beta   90.00
_cell.angle_gamma   90.00
#
_symmetry.space_group_name_H-M   'P 1'
#
loop_
_entity.id
_entity.type
_entity.pdbx_description
1 polymer ?
#
loop_
_entity_poly.entity_id
_entity_poly.type
_entity_poly.pdbx_seq_one_letter_code
_entity_poly.pdbx_strand_id
1 'polypeptide(L)'
;MDELVARTLLFNISTPLDHARSRRMKNPDLSVAVLTNQAQSNIFVTELYRRWVEAESVRENLEKETRSLKRMVQGAPDMEKKITQLTQDLQAQQEKVKALITQNQSFQAAAASAAEDRDRVATELKNFSESMKKKDEEHKTVLANMEESFNDARLAYASMMAADALKSGEADLKAQIEEMRGYEEKIQTENAALKAQVEDLQATKTWMLSEGAKLLAKNIHKGPEMTAVVAAVNNAMSAVGVNSGLHNGYLHDLKKKPPYADVPMLNRNAAEELNAAVPCFDTLTFPVVKDLPKLINKPLSTIKDALFFASGESSKE
;
A
#
# COMPACT_ATOMS: atom_id res chain seq x y z
N MET A 1 105.64 18.52 -117.79
CA MET A 1 106.68 19.09 -116.92
C MET A 1 107.74 19.66 -117.83
N ASP A 2 107.85 20.98 -117.88
CA ASP A 2 108.87 21.67 -118.68
C ASP A 2 110.27 21.30 -118.17
N GLU A 3 111.26 21.11 -119.04
CA GLU A 3 112.59 20.58 -118.66
C GLU A 3 113.26 21.45 -117.59
N LEU A 4 113.01 22.76 -117.64
CA LEU A 4 113.48 23.73 -116.65
C LEU A 4 112.87 23.48 -115.26
N VAL A 5 111.59 23.10 -115.20
CA VAL A 5 110.89 22.79 -113.94
C VAL A 5 111.43 21.49 -113.35
N ALA A 6 111.71 20.49 -114.18
CA ALA A 6 112.32 19.24 -113.75
C ALA A 6 113.73 19.47 -113.19
N ARG A 7 114.56 20.29 -113.85
CA ARG A 7 115.89 20.66 -113.35
C ARG A 7 115.84 21.49 -112.06
N THR A 8 114.87 22.39 -111.93
CA THR A 8 114.71 23.23 -110.72
C THR A 8 114.25 22.40 -109.53
N LEU A 9 113.33 21.46 -109.75
CA LEU A 9 112.95 20.48 -108.73
C LEU A 9 114.15 19.65 -108.32
N LEU A 10 114.85 19.00 -109.27
CA LEU A 10 116.07 18.23 -108.99
C LEU A 10 117.11 19.05 -108.22
N PHE A 11 117.22 20.36 -108.48
CA PHE A 11 118.10 21.25 -107.73
C PHE A 11 117.74 21.35 -106.24
N ASN A 12 116.45 21.51 -105.93
CA ASN A 12 115.96 21.76 -104.56
C ASN A 12 115.94 20.52 -103.66
N ILE A 13 115.88 19.31 -104.22
CA ILE A 13 115.86 18.03 -103.46
C ILE A 13 117.22 17.31 -103.42
N SER A 14 118.23 17.82 -104.11
CA SER A 14 119.59 17.27 -104.11
C SER A 14 120.49 18.04 -103.15
N THR A 15 121.37 17.34 -102.43
CA THR A 15 122.29 17.98 -101.48
C THR A 15 123.39 18.75 -102.23
N PRO A 16 124.06 19.73 -101.59
CA PRO A 16 125.19 20.45 -102.22
C PRO A 16 126.30 19.51 -102.72
N LEU A 17 126.48 18.35 -102.08
CA LEU A 17 127.45 17.33 -102.49
C LEU A 17 127.02 16.60 -103.77
N ASP A 18 125.72 16.38 -103.96
CA ASP A 18 125.15 15.73 -105.15
C ASP A 18 125.31 16.61 -106.39
N HIS A 19 125.09 17.92 -106.22
CA HIS A 19 125.38 18.93 -107.26
C HIS A 19 126.84 18.94 -107.68
N ALA A 20 127.76 18.81 -106.70
CA ALA A 20 129.19 18.77 -106.96
C ALA A 20 129.64 17.47 -107.67
N ARG A 21 128.95 16.35 -107.47
CA ARG A 21 129.21 15.08 -108.17
C ARG A 21 128.65 15.10 -109.60
N SER A 22 127.44 15.60 -109.78
CA SER A 22 126.78 15.75 -111.08
C SER A 22 127.61 16.60 -112.07
N ARG A 23 128.14 17.76 -111.64
CA ARG A 23 128.96 18.65 -112.50
C ARG A 23 130.29 18.06 -112.97
N ARG A 24 130.80 17.02 -112.31
CA ARG A 24 132.06 16.35 -112.69
C ARG A 24 131.86 15.23 -113.72
N MET A 25 130.61 14.90 -114.05
CA MET A 25 130.32 13.86 -115.04
C MET A 25 130.39 14.44 -116.44
N LYS A 26 131.17 13.79 -117.34
CA LYS A 26 131.34 14.23 -118.74
C LYS A 26 130.10 14.00 -119.61
N ASN A 27 129.14 13.18 -119.15
CA ASN A 27 127.89 12.88 -119.84
C ASN A 27 126.69 13.53 -119.10
N PRO A 28 126.01 14.50 -119.72
CA PRO A 28 124.90 15.22 -119.09
C PRO A 28 123.68 14.34 -118.80
N ASP A 29 123.36 13.35 -119.65
CA ASP A 29 122.19 12.48 -119.46
C ASP A 29 122.38 11.55 -118.25
N LEU A 30 123.60 11.03 -118.07
CA LEU A 30 123.95 10.23 -116.91
C LEU A 30 123.87 11.05 -115.61
N SER A 31 124.27 12.33 -115.70
CA SER A 31 124.21 13.28 -114.59
C SER A 31 122.77 13.53 -114.11
N VAL A 32 121.84 13.71 -115.06
CA VAL A 32 120.41 13.88 -114.77
C VAL A 32 119.79 12.61 -114.20
N ALA A 33 120.15 11.43 -114.71
CA ALA A 33 119.64 10.16 -114.20
C ALA A 33 120.07 9.88 -112.74
N VAL A 34 121.33 10.18 -112.40
CA VAL A 34 121.82 10.02 -111.01
C VAL A 34 121.12 10.99 -110.06
N LEU A 35 120.98 12.26 -110.45
CA LEU A 35 120.23 13.24 -109.65
C LEU A 35 118.77 12.83 -109.47
N THR A 36 118.14 12.27 -110.51
CA THR A 36 116.74 11.82 -110.45
C THR A 36 116.56 10.62 -109.53
N ASN A 37 117.47 9.64 -109.59
CA ASN A 37 117.42 8.48 -108.70
C ASN A 37 117.69 8.89 -107.25
N GLN A 38 118.64 9.79 -107.01
CA GLN A 38 118.92 10.32 -105.67
C GLN A 38 117.72 11.11 -105.12
N ALA A 39 117.09 11.95 -105.94
CA ALA A 39 115.87 12.66 -105.62
C ALA A 39 114.72 11.71 -105.22
N GLN A 40 114.50 10.65 -106.01
CA GLN A 40 113.50 9.61 -105.70
C GLN A 40 113.82 8.89 -104.39
N SER A 41 115.09 8.54 -104.17
CA SER A 41 115.55 7.93 -102.92
C SER A 41 115.33 8.85 -101.71
N ASN A 42 115.65 10.15 -101.83
CA ASN A 42 115.44 11.12 -100.76
C ASN A 42 113.96 11.29 -100.44
N ILE A 43 113.08 11.37 -101.44
CA ILE A 43 111.63 11.42 -101.25
C ILE A 43 111.14 10.17 -100.52
N PHE A 44 111.60 8.98 -100.94
CA PHE A 44 111.22 7.73 -100.31
C PHE A 44 111.66 7.65 -98.83
N VAL A 45 112.88 8.06 -98.51
CA VAL A 45 113.38 8.08 -97.12
C VAL A 45 112.60 9.07 -96.26
N THR A 46 112.28 10.26 -96.80
CA THR A 46 111.52 11.29 -96.06
C THR A 46 110.08 10.83 -95.78
N GLU A 47 109.44 10.19 -96.75
CA GLU A 47 108.10 9.62 -96.62
C GLU A 47 108.07 8.43 -95.66
N LEU A 48 109.09 7.56 -95.68
CA LEU A 48 109.26 6.49 -94.70
C LEU A 48 109.41 7.05 -93.29
N TYR A 49 110.24 8.08 -93.11
CA TYR A 49 110.44 8.70 -91.80
C TYR A 49 109.16 9.38 -91.30
N ARG A 50 108.45 10.11 -92.17
CA ARG A 50 107.15 10.71 -91.85
C ARG A 50 106.15 9.65 -91.39
N ARG A 51 106.01 8.55 -92.14
CA ARG A 51 105.13 7.43 -91.78
C ARG A 51 105.55 6.74 -90.50
N TRP A 52 106.85 6.63 -90.22
CA TRP A 52 107.35 6.06 -88.97
C TRP A 52 107.00 6.96 -87.77
N VAL A 53 107.20 8.28 -87.87
CA VAL A 53 106.82 9.25 -86.83
C VAL A 53 105.29 9.25 -86.61
N GLU A 54 104.50 9.21 -87.67
CA GLU A 54 103.04 9.10 -87.59
C GLU A 54 102.61 7.78 -86.94
N ALA A 55 103.22 6.66 -87.31
CA ALA A 55 102.95 5.36 -86.71
C ALA A 55 103.34 5.33 -85.22
N GLU A 56 104.43 5.98 -84.84
CA GLU A 56 104.88 6.07 -83.45
C GLU A 56 103.94 6.93 -82.60
N SER A 57 103.42 8.04 -83.15
CA SER A 57 102.38 8.85 -82.52
C SER A 57 101.06 8.08 -82.33
N VAL A 58 100.65 7.33 -83.35
CA VAL A 58 99.48 6.44 -83.26
C VAL A 58 99.71 5.35 -82.21
N ARG A 59 100.91 4.75 -82.16
CA ARG A 59 101.30 3.75 -81.16
C ARG A 59 101.23 4.33 -79.74
N GLU A 60 101.76 5.53 -79.51
CA GLU A 60 101.73 6.19 -78.20
C GLU A 60 100.29 6.52 -77.76
N ASN A 61 99.44 6.98 -78.68
CA ASN A 61 98.03 7.25 -78.39
C ASN A 61 97.25 5.97 -78.06
N LEU A 62 97.45 4.91 -78.83
CA LEU A 62 96.86 3.60 -78.55
C LEU A 62 97.33 3.04 -77.20
N GLU A 63 98.59 3.23 -76.82
CA GLU A 63 99.06 2.85 -75.49
C GLU A 63 98.37 3.65 -74.37
N LYS A 64 98.20 4.97 -74.53
CA LYS A 64 97.49 5.81 -73.55
C LYS A 64 96.04 5.37 -73.40
N GLU A 65 95.36 5.11 -74.50
CA GLU A 65 93.99 4.63 -74.52
C GLU A 65 93.88 3.23 -73.88
N THR A 66 94.81 2.33 -74.19
CA THR A 66 94.89 0.99 -73.56
C THR A 66 95.08 1.08 -72.05
N ARG A 67 95.93 2.00 -71.56
CA ARG A 67 96.10 2.24 -70.11
C ARG A 67 94.84 2.83 -69.47
N SER A 68 94.11 3.70 -70.18
CA SER A 68 92.84 4.26 -69.72
C SER A 68 91.77 3.18 -69.58
N LEU A 69 91.59 2.37 -70.63
CA LEU A 69 90.66 1.25 -70.64
C LEU A 69 91.00 0.22 -69.56
N LYS A 70 92.28 -0.10 -69.36
CA LYS A 70 92.71 -1.01 -68.30
C LYS A 70 92.34 -0.50 -66.91
N ARG A 71 92.47 0.80 -66.64
CA ARG A 71 92.03 1.40 -65.37
C ARG A 71 90.51 1.37 -65.20
N MET A 72 89.75 1.62 -66.26
CA MET A 72 88.28 1.53 -66.23
C MET A 72 87.80 0.10 -65.97
N VAL A 73 88.40 -0.88 -66.63
CA VAL A 73 88.09 -2.31 -66.42
C VAL A 73 88.45 -2.75 -65.00
N GLN A 74 89.57 -2.27 -64.44
CA GLN A 74 89.93 -2.56 -63.05
C GLN A 74 88.99 -1.91 -62.02
N GLY A 75 88.34 -0.79 -62.34
CA GLY A 75 87.34 -0.14 -61.48
C GLY A 75 85.92 -0.73 -61.61
N ALA A 76 85.65 -1.53 -62.65
CA ALA A 76 84.33 -2.13 -62.87
C ALA A 76 83.87 -3.05 -61.72
N PRO A 77 84.71 -3.92 -61.12
CA PRO A 77 84.31 -4.77 -59.99
C PRO A 77 83.89 -3.97 -58.76
N ASP A 78 84.51 -2.82 -58.50
CA ASP A 78 84.15 -1.96 -57.36
C ASP A 78 82.82 -1.24 -57.59
N MET A 79 82.52 -0.87 -58.85
CA MET A 79 81.19 -0.35 -59.21
C MET A 79 80.12 -1.44 -59.15
N GLU A 80 80.41 -2.66 -59.61
CA GLU A 80 79.51 -3.80 -59.49
C GLU A 80 79.20 -4.10 -58.02
N LYS A 81 80.21 -4.12 -57.14
CA LYS A 81 80.00 -4.26 -55.69
C LYS A 81 79.09 -3.17 -55.14
N LYS A 82 79.31 -1.90 -55.48
CA LYS A 82 78.44 -0.79 -55.05
C LYS A 82 77.00 -0.94 -55.55
N ILE A 83 76.82 -1.37 -56.80
CA ILE A 83 75.49 -1.61 -57.38
C ILE A 83 74.79 -2.76 -56.63
N THR A 84 75.49 -3.86 -56.37
CA THR A 84 74.93 -4.98 -55.59
C THR A 84 74.56 -4.58 -54.17
N GLN A 85 75.40 -3.79 -53.49
CA GLN A 85 75.11 -3.27 -52.14
C GLN A 85 73.89 -2.35 -52.14
N LEU A 86 73.84 -1.38 -53.06
CA LEU A 86 72.68 -0.48 -53.18
C LEU A 86 71.38 -1.24 -53.51
N THR A 87 71.48 -2.30 -54.31
CA THR A 87 70.33 -3.18 -54.62
C THR A 87 69.84 -3.92 -53.38
N GLN A 88 70.76 -4.46 -52.57
CA GLN A 88 70.42 -5.12 -51.32
C GLN A 88 69.83 -4.13 -50.30
N ASP A 89 70.40 -2.94 -50.17
CA ASP A 89 69.90 -1.90 -49.27
C ASP A 89 68.50 -1.45 -49.68
N LEU A 90 68.25 -1.29 -50.98
CA LEU A 90 66.94 -0.94 -51.51
C LEU A 90 65.90 -2.04 -51.19
N GLN A 91 66.25 -3.31 -51.36
CA GLN A 91 65.38 -4.43 -51.00
C GLN A 91 65.10 -4.46 -49.49
N ALA A 92 66.12 -4.28 -48.66
CA ALA A 92 65.97 -4.22 -47.21
C ALA A 92 65.06 -3.05 -46.77
N GLN A 93 65.17 -1.89 -47.43
CA GLN A 93 64.28 -0.75 -47.18
C GLN A 93 62.85 -1.02 -47.65
N GLN A 94 62.65 -1.68 -48.79
CA GLN A 94 61.32 -2.07 -49.26
C GLN A 94 60.62 -3.01 -48.27
N GLU A 95 61.34 -3.99 -47.71
CA GLU A 95 60.77 -4.89 -46.70
C GLU A 95 60.46 -4.16 -45.39
N LYS A 96 61.31 -3.22 -44.95
CA LYS A 96 60.99 -2.36 -43.79
C LYS A 96 59.74 -1.52 -44.02
N VAL A 97 59.57 -0.94 -45.21
CA VAL A 97 58.38 -0.16 -45.56
C VAL A 97 57.14 -1.04 -45.54
N LYS A 98 57.19 -2.25 -46.11
CA LYS A 98 56.07 -3.21 -46.04
C LYS A 98 55.70 -3.54 -44.60
N ALA A 99 56.69 -3.85 -43.77
CA ALA A 99 56.47 -4.16 -42.35
C ALA A 99 55.81 -2.99 -41.60
N LEU A 100 56.26 -1.76 -41.84
CA LEU A 100 55.67 -0.55 -41.26
C LEU A 100 54.23 -0.31 -41.73
N ILE A 101 53.92 -0.58 -43.00
CA ILE A 101 52.55 -0.47 -43.52
C ILE A 101 51.63 -1.47 -42.79
N THR A 102 52.04 -2.73 -42.68
CA THR A 102 51.26 -3.75 -41.95
C THR A 102 51.10 -3.39 -40.48
N GLN A 103 52.16 -2.89 -39.84
CA GLN A 103 52.11 -2.45 -38.46
C GLN A 103 51.14 -1.27 -38.28
N ASN A 104 51.17 -0.27 -39.17
CA ASN A 104 50.26 0.87 -39.13
C ASN A 104 48.79 0.43 -39.32
N GLN A 105 48.52 -0.48 -40.26
CA GLN A 105 47.18 -1.07 -40.42
C GLN A 105 46.71 -1.77 -39.14
N SER A 106 47.59 -2.52 -38.48
CA SER A 106 47.26 -3.16 -37.19
C SER A 106 46.96 -2.14 -36.09
N PHE A 107 47.73 -1.04 -36.01
CA PHE A 107 47.48 0.04 -35.06
C PHE A 107 46.18 0.78 -35.35
N GLN A 108 45.84 1.01 -36.61
CA GLN A 108 44.56 1.62 -37.00
C GLN A 108 43.38 0.73 -36.62
N ALA A 109 43.47 -0.59 -36.83
CA ALA A 109 42.44 -1.53 -36.41
C ALA A 109 42.27 -1.56 -34.88
N ALA A 110 43.38 -1.58 -34.14
CA ALA A 110 43.35 -1.52 -32.68
C ALA A 110 42.76 -0.19 -32.17
N ALA A 111 43.09 0.94 -32.80
CA ALA A 111 42.54 2.24 -32.46
C ALA A 111 41.04 2.33 -32.75
N ALA A 112 40.57 1.74 -33.85
CA ALA A 112 39.15 1.68 -34.18
C ALA A 112 38.37 0.84 -33.15
N SER A 113 38.88 -0.35 -32.80
CA SER A 113 38.28 -1.20 -31.76
C SER A 113 38.23 -0.50 -30.39
N ALA A 114 39.31 0.19 -30.01
CA ALA A 114 39.34 0.93 -28.75
C ALA A 114 38.37 2.13 -28.74
N ALA A 115 38.14 2.76 -29.90
CA ALA A 115 37.14 3.82 -30.03
C ALA A 115 35.72 3.27 -29.85
N GLU A 116 35.40 2.13 -30.46
CA GLU A 116 34.11 1.44 -30.31
C GLU A 116 33.86 1.00 -28.85
N ASP A 117 34.86 0.41 -28.19
CA ASP A 117 34.76 0.01 -26.78
C ASP A 117 34.53 1.21 -25.87
N ARG A 118 35.22 2.33 -26.12
CA ARG A 118 35.01 3.58 -25.37
C ARG A 118 33.60 4.12 -25.57
N ASP A 119 33.09 4.11 -26.80
CA ASP A 119 31.74 4.59 -27.09
C ASP A 119 30.69 3.71 -26.42
N ARG A 120 30.90 2.38 -26.42
CA ARG A 120 30.07 1.43 -25.68
C ARG A 120 30.07 1.73 -24.18
N VAL A 121 31.23 1.88 -23.56
CA VAL A 121 31.34 2.22 -22.13
C VAL A 121 30.65 3.55 -21.82
N ALA A 122 30.77 4.54 -22.70
CA ALA A 122 30.09 5.83 -22.53
C ALA A 122 28.56 5.67 -22.54
N THR A 123 28.01 4.81 -23.42
CA THR A 123 26.57 4.53 -23.44
C THR A 123 26.09 3.78 -22.20
N GLU A 124 26.85 2.78 -21.74
CA GLU A 124 26.53 2.00 -20.54
C GLU A 124 26.55 2.89 -19.29
N LEU A 125 27.54 3.79 -19.17
CA LEU A 125 27.63 4.75 -18.06
C LEU A 125 26.47 5.74 -18.07
N LYS A 126 26.05 6.22 -19.25
CA LYS A 126 24.89 7.09 -19.38
C LYS A 126 23.61 6.40 -18.93
N ASN A 127 23.37 5.18 -19.41
CA ASN A 127 22.20 4.39 -19.03
C ASN A 127 22.18 4.08 -17.52
N PHE A 128 23.34 3.78 -16.94
CA PHE A 128 23.48 3.58 -15.50
C PHE A 128 23.14 4.85 -14.72
N SER A 129 23.63 6.02 -15.14
CA SER A 129 23.30 7.30 -14.51
C SER A 129 21.81 7.62 -14.56
N GLU A 130 21.16 7.39 -15.70
CA GLU A 130 19.71 7.58 -15.85
C GLU A 130 18.91 6.61 -14.97
N SER A 131 19.34 5.34 -14.89
CA SER A 131 18.73 4.36 -14.00
C SER A 131 18.87 4.74 -12.51
N MET A 132 20.02 5.25 -12.10
CA MET A 132 20.24 5.73 -10.73
C MET A 132 19.33 6.90 -10.39
N LYS A 133 19.24 7.91 -11.26
CA LYS A 133 18.32 9.05 -11.09
C LYS A 133 16.87 8.59 -10.94
N LYS A 134 16.44 7.62 -11.76
CA LYS A 134 15.09 7.08 -11.66
C LYS A 134 14.85 6.41 -10.30
N LYS A 135 15.80 5.59 -9.82
CA LYS A 135 15.72 4.95 -8.51
C LYS A 135 15.70 5.96 -7.37
N ASP A 136 16.46 7.03 -7.46
CA ASP A 136 16.46 8.09 -6.45
C ASP A 136 15.07 8.75 -6.34
N GLU A 137 14.39 9.02 -7.47
CA GLU A 137 13.04 9.57 -7.43
C GLU A 137 11.98 8.55 -6.98
N GLU A 138 12.14 7.27 -7.33
CA GLU A 138 11.32 6.18 -6.78
C GLU A 138 11.48 6.09 -5.25
N HIS A 139 12.71 6.16 -4.73
CA HIS A 139 12.98 6.14 -3.29
C HIS A 139 12.41 7.37 -2.59
N LYS A 140 12.50 8.55 -3.20
CA LYS A 140 11.92 9.79 -2.68
C LYS A 140 10.40 9.72 -2.56
N THR A 141 9.72 9.15 -3.56
CA THR A 141 8.26 8.95 -3.51
C THR A 141 7.86 7.91 -2.47
N VAL A 142 8.61 6.81 -2.32
CA VAL A 142 8.38 5.82 -1.26
C VAL A 142 8.53 6.43 0.13
N LEU A 143 9.55 7.24 0.36
CA LEU A 143 9.76 7.93 1.65
C LEU A 143 8.61 8.89 1.97
N ALA A 144 8.14 9.67 1.00
CA ALA A 144 7.01 10.57 1.20
C ALA A 144 5.72 9.79 1.58
N ASN A 145 5.45 8.69 0.89
CA ASN A 145 4.30 7.83 1.19
C ASN A 145 4.40 7.18 2.58
N MET A 146 5.60 6.77 2.99
CA MET A 146 5.83 6.23 4.34
C MET A 146 5.62 7.29 5.42
N GLU A 147 6.08 8.53 5.19
CA GLU A 147 5.89 9.65 6.12
C GLU A 147 4.41 10.04 6.25
N GLU A 148 3.66 10.06 5.14
CA GLU A 148 2.21 10.25 5.16
C GLU A 148 1.51 9.14 5.94
N SER A 149 1.80 7.87 5.63
CA SER A 149 1.22 6.72 6.34
C SER A 149 1.53 6.72 7.84
N PHE A 150 2.75 7.12 8.23
CA PHE A 150 3.12 7.25 9.64
C PHE A 150 2.35 8.37 10.34
N ASN A 151 2.14 9.50 9.67
CA ASN A 151 1.35 10.61 10.20
C ASN A 151 -0.13 10.22 10.36
N ASP A 152 -0.71 9.53 9.40
CA ASP A 152 -2.08 9.01 9.48
C ASP A 152 -2.25 8.04 10.66
N ALA A 153 -1.33 7.09 10.80
CA ALA A 153 -1.33 6.15 11.92
C ALA A 153 -1.22 6.88 13.28
N ARG A 154 -0.38 7.93 13.35
CA ARG A 154 -0.24 8.75 14.55
C ARG A 154 -1.53 9.51 14.88
N LEU A 155 -2.21 10.06 13.88
CA LEU A 155 -3.50 10.74 14.07
C LEU A 155 -4.60 9.78 14.51
N ALA A 156 -4.68 8.60 13.89
CA ALA A 156 -5.63 7.56 14.29
C ALA A 156 -5.39 7.11 15.74
N TYR A 157 -4.12 6.92 16.13
CA TYR A 157 -3.78 6.58 17.50
C TYR A 157 -4.12 7.71 18.48
N ALA A 158 -3.83 8.97 18.16
CA ALA A 158 -4.19 10.11 18.99
C ALA A 158 -5.71 10.26 19.14
N SER A 159 -6.48 9.98 18.09
CA SER A 159 -7.94 9.96 18.14
C SER A 159 -8.48 8.83 19.00
N MET A 160 -7.91 7.63 18.93
CA MET A 160 -8.30 6.50 19.78
C MET A 160 -7.94 6.74 21.26
N MET A 161 -6.78 7.34 21.49
CA MET A 161 -6.30 7.71 22.82
C MET A 161 -6.87 9.03 23.32
N ALA A 162 -7.76 9.69 22.57
CA ALA A 162 -8.50 10.84 23.05
C ALA A 162 -9.38 10.38 24.20
N ALA A 163 -8.80 10.47 25.40
CA ALA A 163 -9.35 9.94 26.64
C ALA A 163 -10.74 10.50 26.93
N ASP A 164 -11.10 11.64 26.33
CA ASP A 164 -12.38 12.31 26.52
C ASP A 164 -13.55 11.49 25.94
N ALA A 165 -13.39 10.81 24.80
CA ALA A 165 -14.46 9.98 24.24
C ALA A 165 -14.72 8.72 25.09
N LEU A 166 -13.65 8.06 25.55
CA LEU A 166 -13.74 6.91 26.44
C LEU A 166 -14.28 7.29 27.83
N LYS A 167 -13.83 8.40 28.41
CA LYS A 167 -14.33 8.93 29.69
C LYS A 167 -15.79 9.37 29.60
N SER A 168 -16.18 9.98 28.47
CA SER A 168 -17.58 10.32 28.19
C SER A 168 -18.44 9.06 28.16
N GLY A 169 -18.04 8.05 27.38
CA GLY A 169 -18.77 6.77 27.30
C GLY A 169 -18.86 6.04 28.64
N GLU A 170 -17.80 6.07 29.46
CA GLU A 170 -17.81 5.50 30.81
C GLU A 170 -18.78 6.25 31.74
N ALA A 171 -18.80 7.58 31.68
CA ALA A 171 -19.72 8.40 32.46
C ALA A 171 -21.19 8.15 32.07
N ASP A 172 -21.48 8.04 30.78
CA ASP A 172 -22.83 7.76 30.27
C ASP A 172 -23.31 6.36 30.68
N LEU A 173 -22.45 5.34 30.55
CA LEU A 173 -22.75 3.99 31.01
C LEU A 173 -22.98 3.93 32.53
N LYS A 174 -22.18 4.66 33.30
CA LYS A 174 -22.35 4.75 34.75
C LYS A 174 -23.68 5.41 35.13
N ALA A 175 -24.07 6.48 34.42
CA ALA A 175 -25.36 7.13 34.62
C ALA A 175 -26.53 6.18 34.32
N GLN A 176 -26.47 5.43 33.21
CA GLN A 176 -27.50 4.43 32.88
C GLN A 176 -27.58 3.30 33.92
N ILE A 177 -26.45 2.84 34.45
CA ILE A 177 -26.44 1.82 35.50
C ILE A 177 -27.14 2.32 36.76
N GLU A 178 -26.89 3.56 37.18
CA GLU A 178 -27.57 4.14 38.35
C GLU A 178 -29.08 4.35 38.10
N GLU A 179 -29.47 4.77 36.90
CA GLU A 179 -30.89 4.87 36.54
C GLU A 179 -31.60 3.51 36.59
N MET A 180 -30.99 2.47 36.01
CA MET A 180 -31.52 1.11 36.06
C MET A 180 -31.62 0.58 37.50
N ARG A 181 -30.63 0.88 38.35
CA ARG A 181 -30.66 0.52 39.77
C ARG A 181 -31.83 1.20 40.49
N GLY A 182 -32.09 2.47 40.20
CA GLY A 182 -33.24 3.20 40.72
C GLY A 182 -34.59 2.57 40.31
N TYR A 183 -34.70 2.13 39.05
CA TYR A 183 -35.89 1.40 38.60
C TYR A 183 -36.06 0.05 39.30
N GLU A 184 -34.96 -0.68 39.51
CA GLU A 184 -34.99 -1.96 40.23
C GLU A 184 -35.51 -1.77 41.67
N GLU A 185 -35.00 -0.78 42.41
CA GLU A 185 -35.44 -0.49 43.77
C GLU A 185 -36.93 -0.13 43.84
N LYS A 186 -37.40 0.67 42.87
CA LYS A 186 -38.83 1.02 42.77
C LYS A 186 -39.70 -0.22 42.52
N ILE A 187 -39.30 -1.11 41.63
CA ILE A 187 -40.03 -2.37 41.36
C ILE A 187 -40.02 -3.29 42.59
N GLN A 188 -38.90 -3.38 43.31
CA GLN A 188 -38.80 -4.18 44.53
C GLN A 188 -39.75 -3.67 45.63
N THR A 189 -39.83 -2.34 45.81
CA THR A 189 -40.75 -1.74 46.80
C THR A 189 -42.22 -1.93 46.43
N GLU A 190 -42.58 -1.76 45.16
CA GLU A 190 -43.94 -2.03 44.65
C GLU A 190 -44.32 -3.51 44.81
N ASN A 191 -43.42 -4.43 44.48
CA ASN A 191 -43.64 -5.87 44.66
C ASN A 191 -43.82 -6.25 46.13
N ALA A 192 -43.04 -5.66 47.05
CA ALA A 192 -43.20 -5.89 48.48
C ALA A 192 -44.57 -5.40 48.97
N ALA A 193 -45.02 -4.21 48.52
CA ALA A 193 -46.32 -3.67 48.87
C ALA A 193 -47.49 -4.52 48.32
N LEU A 194 -47.41 -4.96 47.06
CA LEU A 194 -48.40 -5.85 46.46
C LEU A 194 -48.45 -7.20 47.17
N LYS A 195 -47.30 -7.76 47.53
CA LYS A 195 -47.24 -9.02 48.29
C LYS A 195 -47.94 -8.89 49.64
N ALA A 196 -47.70 -7.80 50.38
CA ALA A 196 -48.38 -7.53 51.64
C ALA A 196 -49.91 -7.38 51.46
N GLN A 197 -50.37 -6.72 50.39
CA GLN A 197 -51.80 -6.62 50.08
C GLN A 197 -52.42 -7.98 49.78
N VAL A 198 -51.74 -8.84 49.01
CA VAL A 198 -52.21 -10.19 48.71
C VAL A 198 -52.31 -11.03 49.98
N GLU A 199 -51.32 -10.95 50.87
CA GLU A 199 -51.32 -11.65 52.16
C GLU A 199 -52.49 -11.18 53.06
N ASP A 200 -52.75 -9.86 53.16
CA ASP A 200 -53.90 -9.33 53.91
C ASP A 200 -55.25 -9.74 53.31
N LEU A 201 -55.40 -9.73 51.98
CA LEU A 201 -56.61 -10.19 51.31
C LEU A 201 -56.85 -11.70 51.51
N GLN A 202 -55.78 -12.51 51.46
CA GLN A 202 -55.86 -13.94 51.75
C GLN A 202 -56.27 -14.20 53.20
N ALA A 203 -55.68 -13.48 54.16
CA ALA A 203 -56.06 -13.54 55.56
C ALA A 203 -57.52 -13.12 55.76
N THR A 204 -57.95 -12.05 55.10
CA THR A 204 -59.33 -11.54 55.14
C THR A 204 -60.32 -12.56 54.60
N LYS A 205 -60.03 -13.14 53.42
CA LYS A 205 -60.85 -14.20 52.83
C LYS A 205 -60.99 -15.39 53.77
N THR A 206 -59.87 -15.86 54.32
CA THR A 206 -59.84 -17.01 55.22
C THR A 206 -60.64 -16.75 56.50
N TRP A 207 -60.48 -15.56 57.08
CA TRP A 207 -61.21 -15.16 58.28
C TRP A 207 -62.71 -14.96 58.03
N MET A 208 -63.11 -14.31 56.92
CA MET A 208 -64.52 -14.12 56.58
C MET A 208 -65.26 -15.45 56.38
N LEU A 209 -64.61 -16.42 55.74
CA LEU A 209 -65.18 -17.76 55.49
C LEU A 209 -65.26 -18.63 56.75
N SER A 210 -64.37 -18.44 57.72
CA SER A 210 -64.32 -19.25 58.95
C SER A 210 -65.14 -18.65 60.10
N GLU A 211 -64.93 -17.36 60.39
CA GLU A 211 -65.46 -16.68 61.58
C GLU A 211 -66.36 -15.48 61.24
N GLY A 212 -66.02 -14.71 60.19
CA GLY A 212 -66.76 -13.49 59.83
C GLY A 212 -68.23 -13.75 59.50
N ALA A 213 -68.54 -14.80 58.74
CA ALA A 213 -69.92 -15.19 58.44
C ALA A 213 -70.72 -15.58 59.69
N LYS A 214 -70.08 -16.29 60.65
CA LYS A 214 -70.70 -16.65 61.93
C LYS A 214 -71.00 -15.41 62.78
N LEU A 215 -70.05 -14.47 62.84
CA LEU A 215 -70.22 -13.19 63.53
C LEU A 215 -71.33 -12.35 62.90
N LEU A 216 -71.38 -12.25 61.58
CA LEU A 216 -72.45 -11.55 60.88
C LEU A 216 -73.83 -12.15 61.21
N ALA A 217 -73.96 -13.48 61.14
CA ALA A 217 -75.19 -14.16 61.51
C ALA A 217 -75.58 -13.91 62.97
N LYS A 218 -74.61 -13.94 63.89
CA LYS A 218 -74.82 -13.61 65.32
C LYS A 218 -75.30 -12.17 65.51
N ASN A 219 -74.70 -11.20 64.80
CA ASN A 219 -75.07 -9.79 64.88
C ASN A 219 -76.48 -9.55 64.36
N ILE A 220 -76.88 -10.24 63.29
CA ILE A 220 -78.25 -10.19 62.77
C ILE A 220 -79.22 -10.78 63.80
N HIS A 221 -78.90 -11.95 64.37
CA HIS A 221 -79.81 -12.66 65.28
C HIS A 221 -79.98 -11.97 66.64
N LYS A 222 -78.90 -11.38 67.17
CA LYS A 222 -78.89 -10.64 68.45
C LYS A 222 -79.05 -9.13 68.28
N GLY A 223 -79.27 -8.67 67.06
CA GLY A 223 -79.43 -7.25 66.76
C GLY A 223 -80.70 -6.68 67.41
N PRO A 224 -80.72 -5.37 67.71
CA PRO A 224 -81.92 -4.72 68.24
C PRO A 224 -83.11 -4.86 67.29
N GLU A 225 -82.88 -4.92 65.97
CA GLU A 225 -83.92 -5.07 64.96
C GLU A 225 -84.62 -6.44 65.05
N MET A 226 -83.85 -7.53 65.12
CA MET A 226 -84.40 -8.89 65.28
C MET A 226 -85.06 -9.06 66.65
N THR A 227 -84.41 -8.56 67.70
CA THR A 227 -84.92 -8.65 69.07
C THR A 227 -86.26 -7.91 69.23
N ALA A 228 -86.39 -6.73 68.64
CA ALA A 228 -87.62 -5.94 68.69
C ALA A 228 -88.79 -6.66 67.98
N VAL A 229 -88.57 -7.24 66.81
CA VAL A 229 -89.61 -7.97 66.07
C VAL A 229 -90.00 -9.26 66.80
N VAL A 230 -89.02 -10.04 67.29
CA VAL A 230 -89.30 -11.25 68.09
C VAL A 230 -90.07 -10.90 69.36
N ALA A 231 -89.69 -9.83 70.07
CA ALA A 231 -90.42 -9.37 71.25
C ALA A 231 -91.85 -8.92 70.93
N ALA A 232 -92.05 -8.19 69.82
CA ALA A 232 -93.37 -7.75 69.38
C ALA A 232 -94.29 -8.95 69.08
N VAL A 233 -93.79 -9.94 68.35
CA VAL A 233 -94.53 -11.18 68.04
C VAL A 233 -94.82 -11.99 69.30
N ASN A 234 -93.85 -12.13 70.20
CA ASN A 234 -94.04 -12.86 71.45
C ASN A 234 -95.08 -12.18 72.37
N ASN A 235 -95.06 -10.85 72.44
CA ASN A 235 -96.03 -10.07 73.20
C ASN A 235 -97.44 -10.19 72.61
N ALA A 236 -97.57 -10.08 71.28
CA ALA A 236 -98.85 -10.24 70.58
C ALA A 236 -99.40 -11.67 70.73
N MET A 237 -98.54 -12.69 70.59
CA MET A 237 -98.91 -14.10 70.79
C MET A 237 -99.35 -14.38 72.23
N SER A 238 -98.65 -13.82 73.22
CA SER A 238 -99.03 -13.91 74.63
C SER A 238 -100.42 -13.29 74.85
N ALA A 239 -100.69 -12.12 74.25
CA ALA A 239 -102.00 -11.48 74.33
C ALA A 239 -103.12 -12.34 73.69
N VAL A 240 -102.87 -12.96 72.54
CA VAL A 240 -103.81 -13.91 71.91
C VAL A 240 -104.08 -15.11 72.82
N GLY A 241 -103.04 -15.68 73.43
CA GLY A 241 -103.17 -16.80 74.37
C GLY A 241 -103.99 -16.43 75.61
N VAL A 242 -103.71 -15.27 76.22
CA VAL A 242 -104.48 -14.75 77.37
C VAL A 242 -105.95 -14.54 76.99
N ASN A 243 -106.23 -13.94 75.84
CA ASN A 243 -107.61 -13.76 75.37
C ASN A 243 -108.33 -15.08 75.12
N SER A 244 -107.66 -16.08 74.53
CA SER A 244 -108.23 -17.40 74.31
C SER A 244 -108.54 -18.11 75.64
N GLY A 245 -107.62 -18.02 76.60
CA GLY A 245 -107.81 -18.54 77.96
C GLY A 245 -108.96 -17.85 78.70
N LEU A 246 -109.03 -16.52 78.66
CA LEU A 246 -110.14 -15.74 79.22
C LEU A 246 -111.46 -16.10 78.53
N HIS A 247 -111.50 -16.15 77.19
CA HIS A 247 -112.71 -16.52 76.46
C HIS A 247 -113.24 -17.91 76.85
N ASN A 248 -112.35 -18.90 76.96
CA ASN A 248 -112.70 -20.27 77.39
C ASN A 248 -113.11 -20.35 78.87
N GLY A 249 -112.43 -19.62 79.76
CA GLY A 249 -112.77 -19.54 81.18
C GLY A 249 -114.11 -18.83 81.42
N TYR A 250 -114.35 -17.73 80.71
CA TYR A 250 -115.62 -17.02 80.77
C TYR A 250 -116.75 -17.84 80.17
N LEU A 251 -116.56 -18.59 79.07
CA LEU A 251 -117.57 -19.52 78.54
C LEU A 251 -118.09 -20.50 79.61
N HIS A 252 -117.26 -20.83 80.61
CA HIS A 252 -117.62 -21.67 81.75
C HIS A 252 -118.51 -20.93 82.79
N ASP A 253 -118.31 -19.62 82.97
CA ASP A 253 -119.10 -18.75 83.87
C ASP A 253 -120.34 -18.11 83.21
N LEU A 254 -120.40 -18.11 81.87
CA LEU A 254 -121.41 -17.45 81.03
C LEU A 254 -122.80 -18.08 80.99
N LYS A 255 -123.12 -18.96 81.94
CA LYS A 255 -124.54 -19.17 82.26
C LYS A 255 -125.17 -17.97 82.98
N LYS A 256 -124.42 -16.97 83.50
CA LYS A 256 -125.01 -15.82 84.22
C LYS A 256 -124.22 -14.49 84.11
N LYS A 257 -124.50 -13.70 83.05
CA LYS A 257 -124.54 -12.21 82.94
C LYS A 257 -123.58 -11.52 81.93
N PRO A 258 -124.10 -10.63 81.05
CA PRO A 258 -123.35 -9.62 80.27
C PRO A 258 -123.17 -8.29 81.07
N PRO A 259 -122.29 -7.33 80.65
CA PRO A 259 -121.51 -7.27 79.40
C PRO A 259 -119.98 -7.28 79.57
N TYR A 260 -119.29 -7.74 78.52
CA TYR A 260 -117.83 -7.97 78.43
C TYR A 260 -116.94 -6.72 78.26
N ALA A 261 -117.47 -5.51 78.49
CA ALA A 261 -116.71 -4.29 78.24
C ALA A 261 -115.55 -4.09 79.23
N ASP A 262 -115.68 -4.61 80.45
CA ASP A 262 -114.80 -4.27 81.57
C ASP A 262 -113.92 -5.42 82.05
N VAL A 263 -113.68 -6.45 81.22
CA VAL A 263 -112.82 -7.59 81.61
C VAL A 263 -111.35 -7.13 81.67
N PRO A 264 -110.73 -7.08 82.86
CA PRO A 264 -109.34 -6.68 82.98
C PRO A 264 -108.45 -7.62 82.16
N MET A 265 -107.48 -7.07 81.43
CA MET A 265 -106.50 -7.80 80.59
C MET A 265 -107.02 -8.38 79.27
N LEU A 266 -108.30 -8.17 78.89
CA LEU A 266 -108.80 -8.58 77.58
C LEU A 266 -108.39 -7.58 76.48
N ASN A 267 -107.52 -7.97 75.55
CA ASN A 267 -107.15 -7.16 74.37
C ASN A 267 -107.90 -7.64 73.12
N ARG A 268 -109.00 -6.98 72.74
CA ARG A 268 -109.83 -7.42 71.59
C ARG A 268 -109.11 -7.42 70.24
N ASN A 269 -108.02 -6.67 70.10
CA ASN A 269 -107.28 -6.54 68.83
C ASN A 269 -106.07 -7.49 68.74
N ALA A 270 -105.82 -8.34 69.73
CA ALA A 270 -104.60 -9.15 69.78
C ALA A 270 -104.37 -10.05 68.54
N ALA A 271 -105.44 -10.55 67.92
CA ALA A 271 -105.34 -11.35 66.70
C ALA A 271 -104.92 -10.49 65.48
N GLU A 272 -105.43 -9.27 65.39
CA GLU A 272 -105.03 -8.30 64.36
C GLU A 272 -103.59 -7.82 64.60
N GLU A 273 -103.20 -7.58 65.86
CA GLU A 273 -101.84 -7.22 66.26
C GLU A 273 -100.83 -8.33 65.94
N LEU A 274 -101.18 -9.61 66.18
CA LEU A 274 -100.32 -10.74 65.80
C LEU A 274 -100.18 -10.85 64.28
N ASN A 275 -101.29 -10.71 63.54
CA ASN A 275 -101.28 -10.73 62.07
C ASN A 275 -100.51 -9.54 61.47
N ALA A 276 -100.42 -8.41 62.18
CA ALA A 276 -99.60 -7.27 61.78
C ALA A 276 -98.12 -7.42 62.16
N ALA A 277 -97.82 -8.09 63.28
CA ALA A 277 -96.44 -8.28 63.77
C ALA A 277 -95.65 -9.35 62.99
N VAL A 278 -96.30 -10.40 62.50
CA VAL A 278 -95.63 -11.50 61.76
C VAL A 278 -95.00 -11.03 60.45
N PRO A 279 -95.67 -10.24 59.58
CA PRO A 279 -95.08 -9.72 58.35
C PRO A 279 -93.87 -8.78 58.55
N CYS A 280 -93.66 -8.25 59.76
CA CYS A 280 -92.52 -7.37 60.03
C CYS A 280 -91.16 -8.06 59.79
N PHE A 281 -91.08 -9.39 59.89
CA PHE A 281 -89.88 -10.16 59.58
C PHE A 281 -89.43 -9.99 58.12
N ASP A 282 -90.37 -9.88 57.18
CA ASP A 282 -90.07 -9.78 55.74
C ASP A 282 -89.50 -8.41 55.34
N THR A 283 -89.76 -7.38 56.16
CA THR A 283 -89.30 -6.00 55.93
C THR A 283 -88.07 -5.62 56.77
N LEU A 284 -87.48 -6.57 57.50
CA LEU A 284 -86.32 -6.32 58.34
C LEU A 284 -85.12 -5.86 57.50
N THR A 285 -84.50 -4.76 57.92
CA THR A 285 -83.22 -4.33 57.36
C THR A 285 -82.20 -4.18 58.47
N PHE A 286 -81.02 -4.74 58.28
CA PHE A 286 -79.96 -4.73 59.27
C PHE A 286 -78.87 -3.72 58.86
N PRO A 287 -78.52 -2.73 59.71
CA PRO A 287 -77.47 -1.76 59.44
C PRO A 287 -76.12 -2.43 59.09
N VAL A 288 -75.76 -3.49 59.82
CA VAL A 288 -74.52 -4.24 59.58
C VAL A 288 -74.43 -4.79 58.15
N VAL A 289 -75.55 -5.22 57.55
CA VAL A 289 -75.58 -5.73 56.18
C VAL A 289 -75.46 -4.60 55.16
N LYS A 290 -76.04 -3.43 55.45
CA LYS A 290 -75.94 -2.23 54.60
C LYS A 290 -74.53 -1.64 54.58
N ASP A 291 -73.76 -1.81 55.65
CA ASP A 291 -72.42 -1.25 55.77
C ASP A 291 -71.30 -2.17 55.22
N LEU A 292 -71.56 -3.47 55.01
CA LEU A 292 -70.59 -4.42 54.43
C LEU A 292 -69.89 -3.94 53.14
N PRO A 293 -70.59 -3.34 52.15
CA PRO A 293 -69.93 -2.86 50.93
C PRO A 293 -68.87 -1.77 51.19
N LYS A 294 -68.99 -1.01 52.28
CA LYS A 294 -68.02 0.02 52.66
C LYS A 294 -66.69 -0.57 53.17
N LEU A 295 -66.66 -1.88 53.44
CA LEU A 295 -65.52 -2.60 54.01
C LEU A 295 -64.68 -3.36 52.97
N ILE A 296 -65.08 -3.39 51.69
CA ILE A 296 -64.47 -4.23 50.63
C ILE A 296 -62.95 -4.01 50.45
N ASN A 297 -62.45 -2.80 50.68
CA ASN A 297 -61.02 -2.45 50.51
C ASN A 297 -60.36 -2.05 51.83
N LYS A 298 -60.93 -2.45 52.98
CA LYS A 298 -60.40 -2.11 54.30
C LYS A 298 -59.51 -3.25 54.82
N PRO A 299 -58.47 -2.95 55.62
CA PRO A 299 -57.65 -3.99 56.25
C PRO A 299 -58.47 -4.93 57.11
N LEU A 300 -57.99 -6.16 57.30
CA LEU A 300 -58.67 -7.16 58.12
C LEU A 300 -58.99 -6.68 59.53
N SER A 301 -58.12 -5.88 60.16
CA SER A 301 -58.37 -5.29 61.48
C SER A 301 -59.64 -4.44 61.50
N THR A 302 -59.80 -3.54 60.51
CA THR A 302 -60.98 -2.69 60.38
C THR A 302 -62.25 -3.49 60.09
N ILE A 303 -62.15 -4.56 59.29
CA ILE A 303 -63.29 -5.46 59.02
C ILE A 303 -63.72 -6.17 60.30
N LYS A 304 -62.75 -6.67 61.09
CA LYS A 304 -63.01 -7.28 62.39
C LYS A 304 -63.70 -6.31 63.32
N ASP A 305 -63.17 -5.10 63.48
CA ASP A 305 -63.72 -4.09 64.39
C ASP A 305 -65.17 -3.73 64.03
N ALA A 306 -65.50 -3.66 62.74
CA ALA A 306 -66.86 -3.37 62.28
C ALA A 306 -67.85 -4.53 62.47
N LEU A 307 -67.37 -5.77 62.52
CA LEU A 307 -68.21 -6.97 62.70
C LEU A 307 -68.19 -7.50 64.13
N PHE A 308 -67.24 -7.07 64.97
CA PHE A 308 -67.28 -7.35 66.39
C PHE A 308 -68.43 -6.57 67.01
N PHE A 309 -69.32 -7.31 67.67
CA PHE A 309 -70.43 -6.75 68.43
C PHE A 309 -69.84 -5.74 69.42
N ALA A 310 -70.33 -4.50 69.42
CA ALA A 310 -70.24 -3.66 70.61
C ALA A 310 -71.12 -4.35 71.66
N SER A 311 -70.60 -5.40 72.29
CA SER A 311 -71.19 -5.96 73.49
C SER A 311 -71.22 -4.81 74.47
N GLY A 312 -72.41 -4.29 74.75
CA GLY A 312 -72.70 -3.49 75.93
C GLY A 312 -72.53 -4.32 77.21
N GLU A 313 -71.45 -5.07 77.32
CA GLU A 313 -70.84 -5.42 78.58
C GLU A 313 -69.62 -4.51 78.70
N SER A 314 -69.88 -3.29 79.19
CA SER A 314 -68.88 -2.68 80.05
C SER A 314 -68.69 -3.63 81.23
N SER A 315 -67.73 -4.54 81.11
CA SER A 315 -67.11 -5.15 82.28
C SER A 315 -66.48 -4.01 83.07
N LYS A 316 -67.24 -3.50 84.04
CA LYS A 316 -66.65 -2.94 85.25
C LYS A 316 -65.92 -4.10 85.91
N GLU A 317 -64.62 -4.17 85.69
CA GLU A 317 -63.62 -4.54 86.71
C GLU A 317 -62.46 -3.57 86.57
#